data_AF-A0A8B9F8C3-F1
#
_entry.id   AF-A0A8B9F8C3-F1
#
_cell.length_a   1.000
_cell.length_b   1.000
_cell.length_c   1.000
_cell.angle_alpha   90.00
_cell.angle_beta   90.00
_cell.angle_gamma   90.00
#
_symmetry.space_group_name_H-M   'P 1'
#
loop_
_entity.id
_entity.type
_entity.pdbx_description
1 polymer ?
#
loop_
_entity_poly.entity_id
_entity_poly.type
_entity_poly.pdbx_seq_one_letter_code
_entity_poly.pdbx_strand_id
1 'polypeptide(L)'
;MLPNRILGKIDLWTDPVSLLCSEKLFKCVSGWFTKPIEKSPNSSDVHENMRKKLVAEMKVENIKQFLRSFTKLPHLAGTEQNLLLAKQIQGQWKEFGLDSAELVHYDVLLSYPNEKQPNYISVIDDQGNEIFNTSLFEPPPHGYENVTDILPPYNAFSAQGVPEADLVYVNYGRTEDFFKLEREMGINCTGRIVIARYGKIFRGNKVKNAILAGARGIILYSDPADYCAPGVDAYPDGWNLPGGGAQRGNVLNLNGAGDPLTPGYPAKDRYIILGGHRDAWVFGGIDPTTGAAVLQEIVRSFGKMKMEGWRPKRTIIFASWDAEEFGLLGSTEWAEVNE
;
A
#
# COMPACT_ATOMS: atom_id res chain seq x y z
N MET A 1 21.63 39.63 -14.01
CA MET A 1 22.61 39.45 -12.92
C MET A 1 22.50 38.03 -12.42
N LEU A 2 23.49 37.21 -12.72
CA LEU A 2 23.88 36.02 -11.93
C LEU A 2 24.46 36.52 -10.58
N PRO A 3 24.58 35.71 -9.50
CA PRO A 3 25.29 34.44 -9.62
C PRO A 3 24.97 33.26 -8.66
N ASN A 4 25.41 32.09 -9.15
CA ASN A 4 25.98 30.91 -8.47
C ASN A 4 25.07 29.95 -7.68
N ARG A 5 24.91 28.74 -8.24
CA ARG A 5 25.43 27.52 -7.59
C ARG A 5 25.82 26.43 -8.61
N ILE A 6 27.01 25.90 -8.35
CA ILE A 6 27.85 24.88 -8.99
C ILE A 6 27.68 23.59 -8.13
N LEU A 7 27.54 22.35 -8.63
CA LEU A 7 28.49 21.33 -9.15
C LEU A 7 27.65 20.02 -9.33
N GLY A 8 27.93 19.05 -10.21
CA GLY A 8 29.04 18.83 -11.12
C GLY A 8 28.68 17.74 -12.16
N LYS A 9 29.16 17.95 -13.39
CA LYS A 9 29.10 17.02 -14.53
C LYS A 9 30.52 16.56 -14.81
N ILE A 10 30.72 15.27 -15.06
CA ILE A 10 31.96 14.74 -15.64
C ILE A 10 31.71 14.59 -17.13
N ASP A 11 32.27 15.50 -17.92
CA ASP A 11 32.37 15.36 -19.38
C ASP A 11 33.69 14.64 -19.70
N LEU A 12 33.60 13.49 -20.37
CA LEU A 12 34.73 12.84 -21.01
C LEU A 12 34.97 13.51 -22.37
N TRP A 13 36.05 14.29 -22.44
CA TRP A 13 36.66 14.75 -23.68
C TRP A 13 37.44 13.62 -24.34
N THR A 14 37.16 13.31 -25.61
CA THR A 14 38.16 12.80 -26.55
C THR A 14 37.79 13.21 -27.97
N ASP A 15 38.69 13.97 -28.61
CA ASP A 15 39.09 13.85 -30.03
C ASP A 15 40.07 15.00 -30.36
N PRO A 16 40.88 14.98 -31.46
CA PRO A 16 41.09 13.94 -32.47
C PRO A 16 42.59 13.70 -32.83
N VAL A 17 42.99 12.51 -33.33
CA VAL A 17 44.11 12.39 -34.29
C VAL A 17 43.87 11.26 -35.28
N SER A 18 43.84 11.62 -36.57
CA SER A 18 43.91 10.76 -37.73
C SER A 18 45.33 10.73 -38.31
N LEU A 19 45.90 9.57 -38.66
CA LEU A 19 46.45 9.21 -39.99
C LEU A 19 47.31 7.92 -39.99
N LEU A 20 46.86 6.95 -40.79
CA LEU A 20 47.58 6.12 -41.80
C LEU A 20 48.96 5.44 -41.50
N CYS A 21 49.00 4.12 -41.79
CA CYS A 21 49.78 3.46 -42.85
C CYS A 21 50.57 2.17 -42.47
N SER A 22 50.18 1.08 -43.14
CA SER A 22 50.95 -0.06 -43.72
C SER A 22 51.87 -0.91 -42.82
N GLU A 23 51.53 -2.18 -42.57
CA GLU A 23 51.83 -3.37 -43.40
C GLU A 23 53.33 -3.63 -43.67
N LYS A 24 53.95 -4.65 -43.04
CA LYS A 24 54.31 -5.97 -43.63
C LYS A 24 55.51 -6.71 -42.99
N LEU A 25 55.28 -8.01 -42.70
CA LEU A 25 56.16 -9.21 -42.86
C LEU A 25 57.35 -9.37 -41.87
N PHE A 26 57.70 -10.53 -41.26
CA PHE A 26 57.38 -11.95 -41.50
C PHE A 26 57.87 -12.86 -40.34
N LYS A 27 57.32 -14.09 -40.29
CA LYS A 27 57.72 -15.34 -39.54
C LYS A 27 57.10 -15.48 -38.14
N CYS A 28 56.48 -16.60 -37.71
CA CYS A 28 56.53 -17.99 -38.16
C CYS A 28 55.33 -18.78 -37.58
N VAL A 29 54.71 -19.63 -38.41
CA VAL A 29 54.14 -20.98 -38.18
C VAL A 29 53.42 -21.34 -36.85
N SER A 30 52.23 -21.95 -37.05
CA SER A 30 51.46 -22.87 -36.19
C SER A 30 50.49 -22.32 -35.15
N GLY A 31 49.27 -22.86 -35.19
CA GLY A 31 48.38 -22.93 -34.05
C GLY A 31 47.15 -22.02 -34.14
N TRP A 32 46.08 -22.56 -34.71
CA TRP A 32 44.74 -22.25 -34.21
C TRP A 32 44.68 -22.66 -32.73
N PHE A 33 44.94 -21.71 -31.84
CA PHE A 33 44.48 -21.75 -30.48
C PHE A 33 43.86 -20.39 -30.19
N THR A 34 42.53 -20.38 -30.21
CA THR A 34 41.72 -19.44 -29.45
C THR A 34 42.42 -19.18 -28.13
N LYS A 35 42.78 -17.92 -27.82
CA LYS A 35 43.08 -17.54 -26.46
C LYS A 35 41.92 -18.06 -25.61
N PRO A 36 42.15 -18.92 -24.60
CA PRO A 36 41.11 -19.19 -23.64
C PRO A 36 40.75 -17.82 -23.07
N ILE A 37 39.47 -17.47 -23.15
CA ILE A 37 38.91 -16.57 -22.16
C ILE A 37 39.27 -17.24 -20.84
N GLU A 38 40.23 -16.69 -20.10
CA GLU A 38 40.33 -17.02 -18.69
C GLU A 38 38.93 -16.78 -18.14
N LYS A 39 38.23 -17.86 -17.81
CA LYS A 39 37.04 -17.76 -16.99
C LYS A 39 37.52 -17.09 -15.73
N SER A 40 37.25 -15.79 -15.60
CA SER A 40 37.25 -15.15 -14.29
C SER A 40 36.42 -16.05 -13.39
N PRO A 41 36.84 -16.31 -12.14
CA PRO A 41 36.08 -17.16 -11.22
C PRO A 41 34.60 -16.79 -11.32
N ASN A 42 33.80 -17.80 -11.70
CA ASN A 42 32.43 -17.70 -12.20
C ASN A 42 31.64 -16.51 -11.64
N SER A 43 31.20 -15.58 -12.49
CA SER A 43 30.29 -14.50 -12.05
C SER A 43 29.04 -15.06 -11.37
N SER A 44 28.57 -16.25 -11.79
CA SER A 44 27.46 -16.96 -11.15
C SER A 44 27.75 -17.32 -9.70
N ASP A 45 28.97 -17.75 -9.36
CA ASP A 45 29.32 -18.18 -8.01
C ASP A 45 29.49 -16.98 -7.07
N VAL A 46 29.99 -15.85 -7.60
CA VAL A 46 30.05 -14.58 -6.85
C VAL A 46 28.64 -14.05 -6.56
N HIS A 47 27.75 -14.03 -7.57
CA HIS A 47 26.36 -13.59 -7.38
C HIS A 47 25.59 -14.52 -6.42
N GLU A 48 25.81 -15.83 -6.53
CA GLU A 48 25.18 -16.83 -5.66
C GLU A 48 25.64 -16.69 -4.21
N ASN A 49 26.93 -16.43 -3.99
CA ASN A 49 27.48 -16.19 -2.66
C ASN A 49 26.94 -14.88 -2.04
N MET A 50 26.84 -13.81 -2.83
CA MET A 50 26.26 -12.54 -2.35
C MET A 50 24.77 -12.67 -2.00
N ARG A 51 23.99 -13.38 -2.84
CA ARG A 51 22.58 -13.67 -2.56
C ARG A 51 22.42 -14.44 -1.24
N LYS A 52 23.25 -15.47 -1.02
CA LYS A 52 23.23 -16.23 0.23
C LYS A 52 23.57 -15.38 1.44
N LYS A 53 24.58 -14.50 1.34
CA LYS A 53 24.92 -13.55 2.41
C LYS A 53 23.78 -12.59 2.73
N LEU A 54 23.16 -11.99 1.70
CA LEU A 54 22.02 -11.08 1.85
C LEU A 54 20.86 -11.75 2.60
N VAL A 55 20.48 -12.96 2.18
CA VAL A 55 19.37 -13.70 2.80
C VAL A 55 19.75 -14.18 4.20
N ALA A 56 20.96 -14.69 4.39
CA ALA A 56 21.43 -15.18 5.69
C ALA A 56 21.56 -14.06 6.74
N GLU A 57 21.76 -12.82 6.30
CA GLU A 57 21.80 -11.65 7.18
C GLU A 57 20.43 -11.30 7.76
N MET A 58 19.34 -11.62 7.06
CA MET A 58 17.98 -11.32 7.53
C MET A 58 17.63 -12.17 8.76
N LYS A 59 17.09 -11.54 9.82
CA LYS A 59 16.74 -12.19 11.08
C LYS A 59 15.27 -12.00 11.45
N VAL A 60 14.64 -13.10 11.85
CA VAL A 60 13.23 -13.12 12.29
C VAL A 60 13.01 -12.20 13.50
N GLU A 61 13.94 -12.15 14.45
CA GLU A 61 13.82 -11.28 15.63
C GLU A 61 13.81 -9.78 15.27
N ASN A 62 14.55 -9.37 14.23
CA ASN A 62 14.51 -8.00 13.75
C ASN A 62 13.14 -7.66 13.15
N ILE A 63 12.60 -8.54 12.31
CA ILE A 63 11.26 -8.37 11.71
C ILE A 63 10.21 -8.25 12.82
N LYS A 64 10.29 -9.12 13.84
CA LYS A 64 9.40 -9.08 15.01
C LYS A 64 9.51 -7.75 15.77
N GLN A 65 10.73 -7.24 15.95
CA GLN A 65 10.96 -5.96 16.63
C GLN A 65 10.45 -4.77 15.81
N PHE A 66 10.67 -4.75 14.49
CA PHE A 66 10.13 -3.72 13.60
C PHE A 66 8.60 -3.74 13.64
N LEU A 67 7.98 -4.91 13.47
CA LEU A 67 6.52 -5.07 13.54
C LEU A 67 5.97 -4.55 14.87
N ARG A 68 6.58 -4.93 16.00
CA ARG A 68 6.16 -4.45 17.32
C ARG A 68 6.37 -2.95 17.49
N SER A 69 7.40 -2.36 16.88
CA SER A 69 7.64 -0.92 16.96
C SER A 69 6.60 -0.11 16.19
N PHE A 70 6.14 -0.62 15.05
CA PHE A 70 5.25 0.08 14.13
C PHE A 70 3.77 -0.05 14.52
N THR A 71 3.37 -1.12 15.22
CA THR A 71 1.97 -1.45 15.57
C THR A 71 1.51 -0.94 16.95
N LYS A 72 2.27 -0.03 17.58
CA LYS A 72 1.93 0.46 18.93
C LYS A 72 0.79 1.47 18.94
N LEU A 73 0.67 2.26 17.90
CA LEU A 73 -0.28 3.36 17.79
C LEU A 73 -0.93 3.36 16.42
N PRO A 74 -2.16 3.87 16.27
CA PRO A 74 -2.79 4.03 14.97
C PRO A 74 -1.98 4.96 14.07
N HIS A 75 -1.84 4.61 12.79
CA HIS A 75 -1.02 5.39 11.85
C HIS A 75 -1.75 5.58 10.51
N LEU A 76 -2.92 6.20 10.58
CA LEU A 76 -3.73 6.54 9.41
C LEU A 76 -3.04 7.58 8.52
N ALA A 77 -3.23 7.48 7.21
CA ALA A 77 -2.70 8.45 6.25
C ALA A 77 -3.07 9.89 6.65
N GLY A 78 -2.15 10.83 6.45
CA GLY A 78 -2.34 12.25 6.79
C GLY A 78 -2.29 12.61 8.29
N THR A 79 -2.16 11.62 9.20
CA THR A 79 -2.07 11.89 10.64
C THR A 79 -0.65 12.20 11.12
N GLU A 80 -0.53 12.89 12.25
CA GLU A 80 0.77 13.19 12.89
C GLU A 80 1.55 11.90 13.21
N GLN A 81 0.88 10.87 13.71
CA GLN A 81 1.53 9.62 14.07
C GLN A 81 2.12 8.89 12.84
N ASN A 82 1.45 8.94 11.69
CA ASN A 82 2.01 8.38 10.46
C ASN A 82 3.20 9.19 9.92
N LEU A 83 3.21 10.52 10.12
CA LEU A 83 4.38 11.36 9.82
C LEU A 83 5.56 11.04 10.75
N LEU A 84 5.32 10.79 12.04
CA LEU A 84 6.36 10.35 12.97
C LEU A 84 6.95 9.00 12.54
N LEU A 85 6.11 8.06 12.11
CA LEU A 85 6.57 6.77 11.59
C LEU A 85 7.38 6.93 10.29
N ALA A 86 6.97 7.83 9.39
CA ALA A 86 7.74 8.16 8.18
C ALA A 86 9.14 8.70 8.52
N LYS A 87 9.23 9.63 9.48
CA LYS A 87 10.51 10.17 9.97
C LYS A 87 11.36 9.09 10.64
N GLN A 88 10.74 8.17 11.39
CA GLN A 88 11.44 7.04 11.99
C GLN A 88 12.06 6.13 10.92
N ILE A 89 11.29 5.73 9.90
CA ILE A 89 11.78 4.91 8.79
C ILE A 89 12.91 5.62 8.04
N GLN A 90 12.74 6.91 7.76
CA GLN A 90 13.78 7.73 7.12
C GLN A 90 15.08 7.74 7.93
N GLY A 91 15.00 7.92 9.25
CA GLY A 91 16.16 7.87 10.15
C GLY A 91 16.86 6.50 10.10
N GLN A 92 16.07 5.43 10.25
CA GLN A 92 16.58 4.05 10.19
C GLN A 92 17.26 3.75 8.84
N TRP A 93 16.71 4.20 7.72
CA TRP A 93 17.31 3.98 6.40
C TRP A 93 18.65 4.70 6.23
N LYS A 94 18.81 5.89 6.83
CA LYS A 94 20.12 6.58 6.88
C LYS A 94 21.11 5.80 7.74
N GLU A 95 20.68 5.30 8.90
CA GLU A 95 21.51 4.49 9.80
C GLU A 95 21.93 3.15 9.17
N PHE A 96 21.04 2.53 8.39
CA PHE A 96 21.38 1.32 7.63
C PHE A 96 22.38 1.58 6.52
N GLY A 97 22.59 2.85 6.16
CA GLY A 97 23.61 3.27 5.21
C GLY A 97 23.11 3.39 3.78
N LEU A 98 21.83 3.68 3.53
CA LEU A 98 21.38 4.10 2.19
C LEU A 98 22.12 5.37 1.74
N ASP A 99 22.30 5.56 0.42
CA ASP A 99 22.98 6.76 -0.11
C ASP A 99 22.18 8.03 0.14
N SER A 100 20.85 7.93 0.07
CA SER A 100 19.89 8.98 0.40
C SER A 100 18.62 8.36 0.98
N ALA A 101 17.89 9.15 1.78
CA ALA A 101 16.56 8.83 2.28
C ALA A 101 15.80 10.14 2.53
N GLU A 102 14.79 10.40 1.72
CA GLU A 102 14.07 11.69 1.66
C GLU A 102 12.57 11.46 1.84
N LEU A 103 11.88 12.46 2.39
CA LEU A 103 10.43 12.48 2.46
C LEU A 103 9.91 13.27 1.26
N VAL A 104 9.16 12.61 0.39
CA VAL A 104 8.44 13.22 -0.72
C VAL A 104 6.98 13.32 -0.31
N HIS A 105 6.38 14.51 -0.44
CA HIS A 105 5.02 14.78 0.02
C HIS A 105 4.16 15.33 -1.12
N TYR A 106 2.87 15.06 -1.03
CA TYR A 106 1.84 15.51 -1.95
C TYR A 106 0.63 15.96 -1.13
N ASP A 107 -0.05 17.00 -1.60
CA ASP A 107 -1.30 17.47 -1.02
C ASP A 107 -2.45 16.77 -1.76
N VAL A 108 -2.99 15.69 -1.16
CA VAL A 108 -4.03 14.84 -1.76
C VAL A 108 -5.35 14.95 -1.01
N LEU A 109 -6.46 14.64 -1.69
CA LEU A 109 -7.77 14.59 -1.06
C LEU A 109 -7.91 13.31 -0.21
N LEU A 110 -8.04 13.50 1.11
CA LEU A 110 -8.39 12.44 2.07
C LEU A 110 -9.81 12.65 2.61
N SER A 111 -10.34 11.66 3.32
CA SER A 111 -11.69 11.69 3.87
C SER A 111 -11.66 11.16 5.30
N TYR A 112 -12.31 11.84 6.25
CA TYR A 112 -12.37 11.41 7.64
C TYR A 112 -13.79 11.60 8.20
N PRO A 113 -14.24 10.77 9.16
CA PRO A 113 -15.49 10.98 9.87
C PRO A 113 -15.42 12.26 10.72
N ASN A 114 -16.57 12.89 10.93
CA ASN A 114 -16.68 14.05 11.80
C ASN A 114 -16.77 13.60 13.27
N GLU A 115 -15.78 13.93 14.08
CA GLU A 115 -15.76 13.58 15.51
C GLU A 115 -16.95 14.13 16.30
N LYS A 116 -17.47 15.29 15.91
CA LYS A 116 -18.63 15.92 16.58
C LYS A 116 -19.96 15.34 16.14
N GLN A 117 -19.99 14.61 15.02
CA GLN A 117 -21.18 14.01 14.45
C GLN A 117 -20.85 12.58 13.98
N PRO A 118 -20.80 11.61 14.93
CA PRO A 118 -20.48 10.22 14.60
C PRO A 118 -21.47 9.62 13.61
N ASN A 119 -20.95 8.80 12.71
CA ASN A 119 -21.77 8.03 11.77
C ASN A 119 -22.47 6.89 12.52
N TYR A 120 -23.75 6.67 12.24
CA TYR A 120 -24.50 5.50 12.71
C TYR A 120 -25.64 5.17 11.75
N ILE A 121 -26.20 3.98 11.91
CA ILE A 121 -27.43 3.56 11.25
C ILE A 121 -28.47 3.35 12.35
N SER A 122 -29.69 3.81 12.12
CA SER A 122 -30.82 3.55 12.99
C SER A 122 -31.95 2.82 12.28
N VAL A 123 -32.72 2.06 13.06
CA VAL A 123 -34.05 1.59 12.67
C VAL A 123 -35.04 2.50 13.37
N ILE A 124 -35.99 3.03 12.61
CA ILE A 124 -37.05 3.89 13.12
C ILE A 124 -38.41 3.19 13.08
N ASP A 125 -39.31 3.56 13.98
CA ASP A 125 -40.71 3.13 13.93
C ASP A 125 -41.57 4.05 13.04
N ASP A 126 -42.86 3.71 12.89
CA ASP A 126 -43.83 4.50 12.10
C ASP A 126 -44.06 5.93 12.62
N GLN A 127 -43.58 6.24 13.83
CA GLN A 127 -43.65 7.58 14.44
C GLN A 127 -42.34 8.36 14.27
N GLY A 128 -41.32 7.77 13.67
CA GLY A 128 -39.99 8.36 13.49
C GLY A 128 -39.09 8.24 14.73
N ASN A 129 -39.44 7.40 15.71
CA ASN A 129 -38.58 7.18 16.88
C ASN A 129 -37.51 6.13 16.55
N GLU A 130 -36.26 6.39 16.93
CA GLU A 130 -35.18 5.41 16.84
C GLU A 130 -35.39 4.26 17.84
N ILE A 131 -35.54 3.04 17.33
CA ILE A 131 -35.74 1.82 18.14
C ILE A 131 -34.48 0.96 18.24
N PHE A 132 -33.52 1.17 17.34
CA PHE A 132 -32.22 0.51 17.35
C PHE A 132 -31.17 1.39 16.70
N ASN A 133 -30.00 1.50 17.32
CA ASN A 133 -28.85 2.23 16.78
C ASN A 133 -27.64 1.29 16.72
N THR A 134 -26.86 1.39 15.64
CA THR A 134 -25.58 0.69 15.54
C THR A 134 -24.55 1.23 16.53
N SER A 135 -23.53 0.42 16.83
CA SER A 135 -22.37 0.89 17.60
C SER A 135 -21.65 2.03 16.88
N LEU A 136 -21.17 3.01 17.65
CA LEU A 136 -20.41 4.16 17.14
C LEU A 136 -18.94 3.84 16.91
N PHE A 137 -18.39 2.88 17.66
CA PHE A 137 -16.99 2.47 17.65
C PHE A 137 -16.89 0.97 17.95
N GLU A 138 -15.80 0.34 17.50
CA GLU A 138 -15.45 -1.00 18.01
C GLU A 138 -14.96 -0.93 19.45
N PRO A 139 -15.21 -1.98 20.24
CA PRO A 139 -14.52 -2.11 21.52
C PRO A 139 -13.01 -2.15 21.29
N PRO A 140 -12.21 -1.34 22.01
CA PRO A 140 -10.77 -1.36 21.86
C PRO A 140 -10.24 -2.76 22.25
N PRO A 141 -9.23 -3.28 21.52
CA PRO A 141 -8.65 -4.57 21.85
C PRO A 141 -7.90 -4.51 23.18
N HIS A 142 -7.79 -5.65 23.86
CA HIS A 142 -7.11 -5.75 25.15
C HIS A 142 -5.66 -5.23 25.07
N GLY A 143 -5.26 -4.39 26.01
CA GLY A 143 -3.96 -3.72 26.06
C GLY A 143 -3.87 -2.40 25.28
N TYR A 144 -4.96 -1.98 24.64
CA TYR A 144 -5.07 -0.72 23.88
C TYR A 144 -6.20 0.18 24.41
N GLU A 145 -6.66 -0.05 25.65
CA GLU A 145 -7.79 0.67 26.26
C GLU A 145 -7.55 2.17 26.40
N ASN A 146 -6.28 2.58 26.51
CA ASN A 146 -5.87 3.99 26.67
C ASN A 146 -5.56 4.70 25.35
N VAL A 147 -5.74 4.03 24.20
CA VAL A 147 -5.50 4.65 22.88
C VAL A 147 -6.74 5.42 22.44
N THR A 148 -6.60 6.74 22.28
CA THR A 148 -7.72 7.64 22.00
C THR A 148 -7.98 7.88 20.52
N ASP A 149 -6.97 7.66 19.68
CA ASP A 149 -7.00 8.12 18.28
C ASP A 149 -7.44 7.01 17.31
N ILE A 150 -8.24 6.07 17.80
CA ILE A 150 -8.85 5.02 16.96
C ILE A 150 -10.04 5.64 16.24
N LEU A 151 -9.90 5.87 14.93
CA LEU A 151 -11.02 6.36 14.14
C LEU A 151 -12.18 5.35 14.13
N PRO A 152 -13.44 5.79 14.23
CA PRO A 152 -14.59 4.90 14.15
C PRO A 152 -14.72 4.25 12.76
N PRO A 153 -15.51 3.18 12.62
CA PRO A 153 -15.80 2.57 11.33
C PRO A 153 -16.43 3.57 10.36
N TYR A 154 -15.87 3.65 9.15
CA TYR A 154 -16.46 4.40 8.05
C TYR A 154 -15.94 3.89 6.72
N ASN A 155 -16.65 4.23 5.64
CA ASN A 155 -16.16 4.09 4.29
C ASN A 155 -15.66 5.45 3.78
N ALA A 156 -14.35 5.56 3.55
CA ALA A 156 -13.76 6.79 3.07
C ALA A 156 -14.33 7.21 1.72
N PHE A 157 -14.54 8.52 1.56
CA PHE A 157 -15.17 9.17 0.40
C PHE A 157 -16.67 8.90 0.24
N SER A 158 -17.34 8.34 1.25
CA SER A 158 -18.81 8.29 1.27
C SER A 158 -19.40 9.70 1.16
N ALA A 159 -20.47 9.84 0.38
CA ALA A 159 -21.23 11.08 0.33
C ALA A 159 -21.88 11.37 1.69
N GLN A 160 -22.07 12.66 2.00
CA GLN A 160 -22.81 13.11 3.18
C GLN A 160 -24.31 12.97 2.94
N GLY A 161 -25.05 12.51 3.95
CA GLY A 161 -26.51 12.44 3.90
C GLY A 161 -27.11 11.66 5.06
N VAL A 162 -28.40 11.85 5.28
CA VAL A 162 -29.23 11.10 6.25
C VAL A 162 -30.43 10.47 5.54
N PRO A 163 -30.21 9.54 4.58
CA PRO A 163 -31.30 8.95 3.83
C PRO A 163 -32.15 8.05 4.73
N GLU A 164 -33.47 8.17 4.59
CA GLU A 164 -34.47 7.28 5.19
C GLU A 164 -35.20 6.55 4.06
N ALA A 165 -35.24 5.21 4.12
CA ALA A 165 -35.99 4.36 3.19
C ALA A 165 -36.05 2.90 3.69
N ASP A 166 -36.93 2.10 3.09
CA ASP A 166 -36.97 0.66 3.35
C ASP A 166 -35.64 -0.01 2.96
N LEU A 167 -35.34 -1.09 3.68
CA LEU A 167 -34.13 -1.87 3.52
C LEU A 167 -34.31 -3.03 2.53
N VAL A 168 -33.34 -3.23 1.63
CA VAL A 168 -33.29 -4.37 0.71
C VAL A 168 -31.95 -5.10 0.84
N TYR A 169 -31.97 -6.41 1.10
CA TYR A 169 -30.76 -7.22 1.09
C TYR A 169 -30.34 -7.58 -0.33
N VAL A 170 -29.08 -7.29 -0.68
CA VAL A 170 -28.56 -7.43 -2.05
C VAL A 170 -27.38 -8.39 -2.16
N ASN A 171 -27.31 -9.38 -1.27
CA ASN A 171 -26.24 -10.39 -1.28
C ASN A 171 -24.85 -9.73 -1.25
N TYR A 172 -23.98 -9.97 -2.24
CA TYR A 172 -22.65 -9.35 -2.32
C TYR A 172 -22.65 -8.03 -3.12
N GLY A 173 -23.81 -7.51 -3.54
CA GLY A 173 -23.90 -6.27 -4.32
C GLY A 173 -23.21 -6.37 -5.70
N ARG A 174 -23.10 -7.58 -6.25
CA ARG A 174 -22.55 -7.79 -7.60
C ARG A 174 -23.59 -7.43 -8.64
N THR A 175 -23.15 -7.21 -9.88
CA THR A 175 -24.05 -6.88 -10.99
C THR A 175 -25.13 -7.94 -11.16
N GLU A 176 -24.77 -9.22 -11.05
CA GLU A 176 -25.71 -10.34 -11.11
C GLU A 176 -26.68 -10.40 -9.92
N ASP A 177 -26.30 -9.90 -8.75
CA ASP A 177 -27.19 -9.87 -7.58
C ASP A 177 -28.33 -8.86 -7.81
N PHE A 178 -28.00 -7.67 -8.35
CA PHE A 178 -29.00 -6.67 -8.72
C PHE A 178 -29.88 -7.11 -9.88
N PHE A 179 -29.30 -7.74 -10.92
CA PHE A 179 -30.11 -8.30 -12.02
C PHE A 179 -31.06 -9.39 -11.55
N LYS A 180 -30.64 -10.24 -10.61
CA LYS A 180 -31.50 -11.27 -10.05
C LYS A 180 -32.67 -10.66 -9.28
N LEU A 181 -32.40 -9.66 -8.43
CA LEU A 181 -33.45 -8.96 -7.69
C LEU A 181 -34.49 -8.35 -8.62
N GLU A 182 -34.05 -7.62 -9.63
CA GLU A 182 -34.95 -6.91 -10.55
C GLU A 182 -35.70 -7.87 -11.49
N ARG A 183 -35.00 -8.80 -12.13
CA ARG A 183 -35.53 -9.60 -13.24
C ARG A 183 -36.17 -10.91 -12.82
N GLU A 184 -35.69 -11.53 -11.75
CA GLU A 184 -36.18 -12.84 -11.29
C GLU A 184 -37.09 -12.70 -10.07
N MET A 185 -36.79 -11.77 -9.17
CA MET A 185 -37.52 -11.62 -7.90
C MET A 185 -38.53 -10.46 -7.89
N GLY A 186 -38.51 -9.59 -8.91
CA GLY A 186 -39.41 -8.44 -9.01
C GLY A 186 -39.21 -7.39 -7.92
N ILE A 187 -38.01 -7.31 -7.32
CA ILE A 187 -37.66 -6.38 -6.25
C ILE A 187 -36.97 -5.15 -6.85
N ASN A 188 -37.55 -3.96 -6.64
CA ASN A 188 -36.98 -2.69 -7.08
C ASN A 188 -36.15 -2.04 -5.96
N CYS A 189 -34.89 -1.71 -6.26
CA CYS A 189 -33.98 -1.02 -5.33
C CYS A 189 -34.04 0.51 -5.43
N THR A 190 -34.76 1.07 -6.40
CA THR A 190 -34.88 2.51 -6.61
C THR A 190 -35.50 3.17 -5.38
N GLY A 191 -34.81 4.14 -4.80
CA GLY A 191 -35.29 4.86 -3.62
C GLY A 191 -35.07 4.11 -2.29
N ARG A 192 -34.46 2.93 -2.30
CA ARG A 192 -34.26 2.06 -1.12
C ARG A 192 -32.87 2.21 -0.53
N ILE A 193 -32.71 1.85 0.74
CA ILE A 193 -31.39 1.58 1.32
C ILE A 193 -31.10 0.11 1.06
N VAL A 194 -29.92 -0.19 0.51
CA VAL A 194 -29.51 -1.57 0.27
C VAL A 194 -28.50 -2.03 1.32
N ILE A 195 -28.56 -3.29 1.73
CA ILE A 195 -27.56 -3.91 2.62
C ILE A 195 -26.87 -5.07 1.90
N ALA A 196 -25.54 -5.01 1.84
CA ALA A 196 -24.71 -5.98 1.15
C ALA A 196 -23.60 -6.50 2.06
N ARG A 197 -23.27 -7.78 1.94
CA ARG A 197 -22.09 -8.35 2.60
C ARG A 197 -20.81 -7.99 1.84
N TYR A 198 -19.73 -7.78 2.59
CA TYR A 198 -18.38 -7.70 2.02
C TYR A 198 -17.97 -9.01 1.32
N GLY A 199 -16.92 -8.95 0.49
CA GLY A 199 -16.39 -10.09 -0.25
C GLY A 199 -16.78 -10.15 -1.74
N LYS A 200 -16.17 -11.10 -2.46
CA LYS A 200 -16.31 -11.39 -3.92
C LYS A 200 -15.82 -10.29 -4.87
N ILE A 201 -16.25 -9.04 -4.67
CA ILE A 201 -15.86 -7.89 -5.47
C ILE A 201 -15.37 -6.75 -4.58
N PHE A 202 -14.58 -5.85 -5.16
CA PHE A 202 -14.14 -4.63 -4.49
C PHE A 202 -15.33 -3.78 -4.03
N ARG A 203 -15.23 -3.19 -2.83
CA ARG A 203 -16.34 -2.47 -2.18
C ARG A 203 -16.84 -1.26 -2.97
N GLY A 204 -15.96 -0.52 -3.63
CA GLY A 204 -16.35 0.59 -4.51
C GLY A 204 -17.25 0.13 -5.67
N ASN A 205 -17.06 -1.10 -6.17
CA ASN A 205 -17.94 -1.66 -7.21
C ASN A 205 -19.35 -1.96 -6.67
N LYS A 206 -19.46 -2.38 -5.39
CA LYS A 206 -20.77 -2.58 -4.74
C LYS A 206 -21.53 -1.26 -4.66
N VAL A 207 -20.85 -0.19 -4.24
CA VAL A 207 -21.41 1.17 -4.18
C VAL A 207 -21.84 1.64 -5.57
N LYS A 208 -20.98 1.49 -6.58
CA LYS A 208 -21.29 1.82 -7.98
C LYS A 208 -22.53 1.06 -8.47
N ASN A 209 -22.63 -0.24 -8.20
CA ASN A 209 -23.77 -1.05 -8.62
C ASN A 209 -25.05 -0.62 -7.90
N ALA A 210 -24.98 -0.30 -6.61
CA ALA A 210 -26.13 0.22 -5.86
C ALA A 210 -26.62 1.57 -6.41
N ILE A 211 -25.71 2.48 -6.78
CA ILE A 211 -26.05 3.74 -7.45
C ILE A 211 -26.77 3.46 -8.77
N LEU A 212 -26.25 2.55 -9.60
CA LEU A 212 -26.87 2.17 -10.87
C LEU A 212 -28.24 1.51 -10.69
N ALA A 213 -28.47 0.82 -9.58
CA ALA A 213 -29.76 0.25 -9.20
C ALA A 213 -30.73 1.26 -8.57
N GLY A 214 -30.34 2.54 -8.46
CA GLY A 214 -31.17 3.62 -7.93
C GLY A 214 -31.26 3.67 -6.40
N ALA A 215 -30.37 2.98 -5.68
CA ALA A 215 -30.37 2.99 -4.22
C ALA A 215 -30.06 4.39 -3.66
N ARG A 216 -30.69 4.75 -2.53
CA ARG A 216 -30.43 5.98 -1.77
C ARG A 216 -29.27 5.89 -0.80
N GLY A 217 -28.90 4.67 -0.41
CA GLY A 217 -27.81 4.40 0.53
C GLY A 217 -27.43 2.93 0.47
N ILE A 218 -26.22 2.61 0.94
CA ILE A 218 -25.71 1.25 1.02
C ILE A 218 -25.07 1.00 2.38
N ILE A 219 -25.44 -0.11 3.01
CA ILE A 219 -24.84 -0.64 4.24
C ILE A 219 -23.96 -1.82 3.85
N LEU A 220 -22.70 -1.81 4.30
CA LEU A 220 -21.77 -2.92 4.11
C LEU A 220 -21.48 -3.60 5.46
N TYR A 221 -21.60 -4.92 5.51
CA TYR A 221 -21.33 -5.69 6.73
C TYR A 221 -20.45 -6.92 6.45
N SER A 222 -19.70 -7.35 7.47
CA SER A 222 -18.85 -8.55 7.40
C SER A 222 -19.64 -9.77 7.87
N ASP A 223 -20.07 -10.60 6.92
CA ASP A 223 -20.85 -11.80 7.22
C ASP A 223 -19.94 -12.92 7.80
N PRO A 224 -20.29 -13.55 8.95
CA PRO A 224 -19.49 -14.65 9.49
C PRO A 224 -19.28 -15.81 8.51
N ALA A 225 -20.18 -16.01 7.55
CA ALA A 225 -20.00 -17.04 6.51
C ALA A 225 -18.76 -16.81 5.63
N ASP A 226 -18.30 -15.56 5.51
CA ASP A 226 -17.13 -15.19 4.70
C ASP A 226 -15.90 -14.82 5.56
N TYR A 227 -16.12 -14.36 6.80
CA TYR A 227 -15.08 -13.76 7.65
C TYR A 227 -14.79 -14.53 8.94
N CYS A 228 -15.45 -15.67 9.18
CA CYS A 228 -15.17 -16.54 10.33
C CYS A 228 -14.86 -17.98 9.89
N ALA A 229 -13.66 -18.46 10.23
CA ALA A 229 -13.27 -19.84 10.04
C ALA A 229 -14.04 -20.78 10.97
N PRO A 230 -14.56 -21.92 10.47
CA PRO A 230 -15.29 -22.87 11.30
C PRO A 230 -14.44 -23.42 12.46
N GLY A 231 -14.99 -23.43 13.68
CA GLY A 231 -14.34 -24.01 14.85
C GLY A 231 -13.22 -23.16 15.46
N VAL A 232 -13.13 -21.87 15.10
CA VAL A 232 -12.15 -20.93 15.64
C VAL A 232 -12.88 -19.86 16.44
N ASP A 233 -12.37 -19.54 17.63
CA ASP A 233 -12.93 -18.48 18.47
C ASP A 233 -12.66 -17.08 17.89
N ALA A 234 -13.51 -16.13 18.25
CA ALA A 234 -13.28 -14.72 17.92
C ALA A 234 -12.11 -14.15 18.73
N TYR A 235 -11.47 -13.11 18.21
CA TYR A 235 -10.50 -12.34 18.98
C TYR A 235 -11.15 -11.82 20.29
N PRO A 236 -10.47 -11.89 21.46
CA PRO A 236 -9.04 -12.15 21.65
C PRO A 236 -8.60 -13.62 21.77
N ASP A 237 -9.54 -14.54 21.99
CA ASP A 237 -9.21 -15.94 22.30
C ASP A 237 -8.91 -16.78 21.03
N GLY A 238 -9.34 -16.31 19.87
CA GLY A 238 -8.92 -16.82 18.57
C GLY A 238 -8.65 -15.71 17.55
N TRP A 239 -8.68 -16.06 16.26
CA TRP A 239 -8.34 -15.14 15.16
C TRP A 239 -9.54 -14.81 14.25
N ASN A 240 -10.75 -15.28 14.61
CA ASN A 240 -11.96 -14.87 13.89
C ASN A 240 -12.35 -13.42 14.22
N LEU A 241 -13.06 -12.81 13.27
CA LEU A 241 -13.59 -11.46 13.42
C LEU A 241 -14.61 -11.42 14.59
N PRO A 242 -14.41 -10.57 15.62
CA PRO A 242 -15.41 -10.38 16.67
C PRO A 242 -16.66 -9.70 16.12
N GLY A 243 -17.83 -10.00 16.71
CA GLY A 243 -19.12 -9.48 16.23
C GLY A 243 -19.28 -7.95 16.27
N GLY A 244 -18.48 -7.26 17.08
CA GLY A 244 -18.41 -5.78 17.08
C GLY A 244 -17.40 -5.20 16.10
N GLY A 245 -16.63 -6.03 15.38
CA GLY A 245 -15.59 -5.61 14.44
C GLY A 245 -16.16 -5.19 13.09
N ALA A 246 -15.82 -3.99 12.61
CA ALA A 246 -16.24 -3.49 11.31
C ALA A 246 -15.04 -3.28 10.36
N GLN A 247 -15.22 -3.68 9.10
CA GLN A 247 -14.18 -3.47 8.08
C GLN A 247 -14.26 -2.03 7.53
N ARG A 248 -13.20 -1.24 7.75
CA ARG A 248 -12.95 0.04 7.09
C ARG A 248 -12.46 -0.17 5.65
N GLY A 249 -12.51 0.89 4.85
CA GLY A 249 -12.00 0.86 3.47
C GLY A 249 -12.57 1.99 2.62
N ASN A 250 -11.79 2.45 1.64
CA ASN A 250 -12.26 3.43 0.67
C ASN A 250 -13.29 2.82 -0.31
N VAL A 251 -14.22 3.65 -0.78
CA VAL A 251 -15.24 3.28 -1.79
C VAL A 251 -15.05 3.99 -3.13
N LEU A 252 -13.87 4.59 -3.36
CA LEU A 252 -13.55 5.19 -4.66
C LEU A 252 -13.36 4.12 -5.72
N ASN A 253 -13.92 4.35 -6.90
CA ASN A 253 -13.68 3.49 -8.06
C ASN A 253 -12.71 4.18 -9.04
N LEU A 254 -11.41 4.09 -8.75
CA LEU A 254 -10.36 4.80 -9.48
C LEU A 254 -9.93 4.12 -10.80
N ASN A 255 -10.35 2.87 -11.06
CA ASN A 255 -9.87 2.07 -12.21
C ASN A 255 -8.33 2.09 -12.42
N GLY A 256 -7.54 2.30 -11.35
CA GLY A 256 -6.07 2.38 -11.40
C GLY A 256 -5.47 3.77 -11.60
N ALA A 257 -6.23 4.86 -11.40
CA ALA A 257 -5.84 6.22 -11.78
C ALA A 257 -5.16 7.10 -10.71
N GLY A 258 -4.94 6.64 -9.46
CA GLY A 258 -4.33 7.50 -8.42
C GLY A 258 -5.26 8.57 -7.84
N ASP A 259 -4.74 9.75 -7.51
CA ASP A 259 -5.57 10.89 -7.09
C ASP A 259 -6.65 11.18 -8.17
N PRO A 260 -7.93 11.31 -7.79
CA PRO A 260 -9.01 11.77 -8.67
C PRO A 260 -8.69 13.04 -9.49
N LEU A 261 -7.70 13.83 -9.08
CA LEU A 261 -7.37 15.12 -9.67
C LEU A 261 -6.20 15.10 -10.69
N THR A 262 -5.39 14.03 -10.81
CA THR A 262 -4.08 14.10 -11.54
C THR A 262 -3.65 12.92 -12.45
N PRO A 263 -4.51 12.19 -13.19
CA PRO A 263 -4.13 10.93 -13.84
C PRO A 263 -3.12 10.99 -15.02
N GLY A 264 -1.98 10.29 -14.88
CA GLY A 264 -1.48 9.28 -15.84
C GLY A 264 -0.47 9.62 -16.96
N TYR A 265 0.82 9.85 -16.67
CA TYR A 265 1.90 9.78 -17.69
C TYR A 265 3.17 9.00 -17.21
N PRO A 266 4.18 8.71 -18.08
CA PRO A 266 5.44 8.06 -17.63
C PRO A 266 6.75 8.45 -18.40
N ALA A 267 7.95 8.35 -17.77
CA ALA A 267 9.09 7.39 -17.98
C ALA A 267 10.56 7.95 -17.91
N LYS A 268 11.50 7.34 -17.10
CA LYS A 268 12.83 6.74 -17.52
C LYS A 268 13.85 6.25 -16.43
N ASP A 269 14.82 5.45 -16.93
CA ASP A 269 16.06 4.81 -16.39
C ASP A 269 15.95 3.65 -15.38
N ARG A 270 16.93 2.71 -15.45
CA ARG A 270 16.80 1.32 -14.94
C ARG A 270 16.88 1.22 -13.41
N TYR A 271 15.76 1.47 -12.75
CA TYR A 271 15.58 1.24 -11.31
C TYR A 271 15.05 -0.17 -11.01
N ILE A 272 15.45 -0.70 -9.85
CA ILE A 272 14.73 -1.78 -9.17
C ILE A 272 14.04 -1.12 -7.97
N ILE A 273 12.72 -1.01 -8.02
CA ILE A 273 11.94 -0.40 -6.94
C ILE A 273 11.36 -1.52 -6.07
N LEU A 274 11.64 -1.46 -4.77
CA LEU A 274 10.99 -2.29 -3.76
C LEU A 274 10.21 -1.37 -2.83
N GLY A 275 8.89 -1.40 -2.94
CA GLY A 275 8.01 -0.54 -2.15
C GLY A 275 6.87 -1.28 -1.47
N GLY A 276 6.39 -0.70 -0.38
CA GLY A 276 5.18 -1.11 0.34
C GLY A 276 4.60 0.08 1.08
N HIS A 277 3.29 0.08 1.30
CA HIS A 277 2.65 1.16 2.05
C HIS A 277 2.89 1.05 3.55
N ARG A 278 2.65 2.16 4.25
CA ARG A 278 2.90 2.33 5.68
C ARG A 278 1.64 2.76 6.42
N ASP A 279 0.77 3.52 5.77
CA ASP A 279 -0.50 3.93 6.36
C ASP A 279 -1.42 2.73 6.61
N ALA A 280 -2.15 2.77 7.72
CA ALA A 280 -3.11 1.74 8.10
C ALA A 280 -4.40 2.36 8.64
N TRP A 281 -5.51 1.65 8.51
CA TRP A 281 -6.79 2.08 9.09
C TRP A 281 -6.77 2.28 10.61
N VAL A 282 -6.05 1.42 11.33
CA VAL A 282 -5.84 1.49 12.79
C VAL A 282 -4.36 1.18 13.08
N PHE A 283 -4.05 0.08 13.76
CA PHE A 283 -2.67 -0.31 14.12
C PHE A 283 -1.89 -1.02 13.01
N GLY A 284 -2.61 -1.51 11.98
CA GLY A 284 -2.02 -2.25 10.86
C GLY A 284 -1.32 -3.56 11.24
N GLY A 285 -1.80 -4.29 12.26
CA GLY A 285 -1.12 -5.49 12.79
C GLY A 285 -0.73 -6.55 11.76
N ILE A 286 -1.45 -6.60 10.63
CA ILE A 286 -1.07 -7.34 9.43
C ILE A 286 -0.81 -6.35 8.29
N ASP A 287 -1.87 -5.66 7.88
CA ASP A 287 -1.89 -4.75 6.74
C ASP A 287 -1.65 -3.30 7.17
N PRO A 288 -0.58 -2.61 6.74
CA PRO A 288 0.56 -3.12 5.95
C PRO A 288 1.75 -3.60 6.79
N THR A 289 1.67 -3.46 8.12
CA THR A 289 2.86 -3.30 8.95
C THR A 289 3.75 -4.54 8.98
N THR A 290 3.23 -5.72 8.64
CA THR A 290 4.03 -6.92 8.39
C THR A 290 4.93 -6.79 7.16
N GLY A 291 4.40 -6.29 6.05
CA GLY A 291 5.16 -5.98 4.84
C GLY A 291 6.18 -4.86 5.06
N ALA A 292 5.79 -3.81 5.79
CA ALA A 292 6.69 -2.73 6.16
C ALA A 292 7.87 -3.24 7.03
N ALA A 293 7.61 -4.12 8.00
CA ALA A 293 8.67 -4.72 8.82
C ALA A 293 9.64 -5.60 7.99
N VAL A 294 9.12 -6.34 7.02
CA VAL A 294 9.94 -7.11 6.07
C VAL A 294 10.79 -6.17 5.20
N LEU A 295 10.20 -5.08 4.69
CA LEU A 295 10.92 -4.07 3.93
C LEU A 295 12.09 -3.48 4.74
N GLN A 296 11.87 -3.13 6.01
CA GLN A 296 12.95 -2.64 6.88
C GLN A 296 14.11 -3.62 7.00
N GLU A 297 13.81 -4.92 7.20
CA GLU A 297 14.87 -5.92 7.34
C GLU A 297 15.62 -6.15 6.02
N ILE A 298 14.93 -6.06 4.88
CA ILE A 298 15.56 -6.11 3.56
C ILE A 298 16.50 -4.91 3.38
N VAL A 299 16.05 -3.69 3.67
CA VAL A 299 16.87 -2.47 3.58
C VAL A 299 18.09 -2.57 4.48
N ARG A 300 17.90 -3.02 5.73
CA ARG A 300 19.00 -3.22 6.69
C ARG A 300 20.05 -4.20 6.16
N SER A 301 19.61 -5.32 5.58
CA SER A 301 20.50 -6.32 5.00
C SER A 301 21.31 -5.77 3.81
N PHE A 302 20.65 -5.07 2.89
CA PHE A 302 21.34 -4.37 1.79
C PHE A 302 22.32 -3.30 2.28
N GLY A 303 21.92 -2.56 3.31
CA GLY A 303 22.75 -1.58 3.99
C GLY A 303 24.03 -2.18 4.57
N LYS A 304 23.93 -3.34 5.22
CA LYS A 304 25.10 -4.08 5.72
C LYS A 304 26.02 -4.52 4.59
N MET A 305 25.48 -5.09 3.51
CA MET A 305 26.29 -5.46 2.34
C MET A 305 27.03 -4.25 1.78
N LYS A 306 26.38 -3.09 1.73
CA LYS A 306 26.99 -1.84 1.28
C LYS A 306 28.14 -1.38 2.18
N MET A 307 28.00 -1.47 3.49
CA MET A 307 29.08 -1.17 4.44
C MET A 307 30.26 -2.12 4.32
N GLU A 308 30.02 -3.38 3.90
CA GLU A 308 31.06 -4.36 3.56
C GLU A 308 31.69 -4.13 2.17
N GLY A 309 31.34 -3.04 1.49
CA GLY A 309 31.92 -2.63 0.20
C GLY A 309 31.19 -3.15 -1.04
N TRP A 310 30.07 -3.85 -0.89
CA TRP A 310 29.27 -4.30 -2.02
C TRP A 310 28.40 -3.16 -2.59
N ARG A 311 28.21 -3.13 -3.91
CA ARG A 311 27.28 -2.21 -4.58
C ARG A 311 26.46 -2.96 -5.61
N PRO A 312 25.15 -2.68 -5.75
CA PRO A 312 24.35 -3.28 -6.79
C PRO A 312 24.76 -2.73 -8.16
N LYS A 313 24.62 -3.56 -9.20
CA LYS A 313 24.88 -3.13 -10.60
C LYS A 313 23.91 -2.05 -11.09
N ARG A 314 22.70 -2.03 -10.52
CA ARG A 314 21.64 -1.05 -10.81
C ARG A 314 21.24 -0.37 -9.53
N THR A 315 20.75 0.86 -9.63
CA THR A 315 20.17 1.57 -8.49
C THR A 315 18.94 0.82 -7.99
N ILE A 316 18.90 0.60 -6.67
CA ILE A 316 17.73 0.06 -5.97
C ILE A 316 17.08 1.22 -5.24
N ILE A 317 15.78 1.41 -5.44
CA ILE A 317 14.97 2.41 -4.75
C ILE A 317 14.08 1.65 -3.76
N PHE A 318 14.15 2.03 -2.50
CA PHE A 318 13.22 1.56 -1.48
C PHE A 318 12.17 2.64 -1.24
N ALA A 319 10.90 2.24 -1.16
CA ALA A 319 9.80 3.19 -0.99
C ALA A 319 8.84 2.75 0.13
N SER A 320 8.53 3.69 1.01
CA SER A 320 7.53 3.54 2.06
C SER A 320 6.36 4.47 1.71
N TRP A 321 5.36 3.92 1.03
CA TRP A 321 4.24 4.69 0.49
C TRP A 321 3.26 5.11 1.59
N ASP A 322 2.57 6.22 1.34
CA ASP A 322 1.51 6.75 2.19
C ASP A 322 0.19 6.78 1.41
N ALA A 323 -0.93 6.91 2.12
CA ALA A 323 -2.27 6.99 1.59
C ALA A 323 -2.67 5.87 0.60
N GLU A 324 -2.13 4.67 0.78
CA GLU A 324 -2.55 3.49 0.01
C GLU A 324 -4.00 3.11 0.32
N GLU A 325 -4.38 3.16 1.59
CA GLU A 325 -5.71 2.77 2.07
C GLU A 325 -6.81 3.68 1.50
N PHE A 326 -6.41 4.86 1.03
CA PHE A 326 -7.26 5.86 0.39
C PHE A 326 -7.30 5.77 -1.14
N GLY A 327 -6.63 4.79 -1.74
CA GLY A 327 -6.67 4.54 -3.19
C GLY A 327 -5.31 4.57 -3.87
N LEU A 328 -4.27 3.99 -3.25
CA LEU A 328 -2.90 3.93 -3.78
C LEU A 328 -2.20 5.29 -3.93
N LEU A 329 -2.75 6.36 -3.32
CA LEU A 329 -2.47 7.75 -3.65
C LEU A 329 -0.96 8.06 -3.66
N GLY A 330 -0.25 7.85 -2.55
CA GLY A 330 1.15 8.26 -2.46
C GLY A 330 2.10 7.54 -3.43
N SER A 331 1.77 6.30 -3.82
CA SER A 331 2.54 5.56 -4.82
C SER A 331 2.22 5.99 -6.25
N THR A 332 0.96 6.32 -6.52
CA THR A 332 0.56 6.83 -7.83
C THR A 332 1.07 8.24 -8.06
N GLU A 333 0.90 9.17 -7.11
CA GLU A 333 1.44 10.53 -7.22
C GLU A 333 2.96 10.53 -7.43
N TRP A 334 3.67 9.64 -6.74
CA TRP A 334 5.11 9.50 -6.97
C TRP A 334 5.43 9.01 -8.36
N ALA A 335 4.68 8.04 -8.87
CA ALA A 335 4.83 7.56 -10.23
C ALA A 335 4.52 8.65 -11.26
N GLU A 336 3.58 9.56 -10.97
CA GLU A 336 3.17 10.68 -11.83
C GLU A 336 4.15 11.88 -11.80
N VAL A 337 4.88 12.08 -10.71
CA VAL A 337 5.91 13.14 -10.65
C VAL A 337 7.26 12.67 -11.15
N ASN A 338 7.59 11.39 -10.95
CA ASN A 338 8.87 10.79 -11.35
C ASN A 338 8.77 10.08 -12.70
N GLU A 339 7.82 10.56 -13.49
CA GLU A 339 7.74 10.35 -14.92
C GLU A 339 8.98 10.89 -15.62
#